data_AF-A0A543HIR6-F1
#
_entry.id   AF-A0A543HIR6-F1
#
_cell.length_a   1.000
_cell.length_b   1.000
_cell.length_c   1.000
_cell.angle_alpha   90.00
_cell.angle_beta   90.00
_cell.angle_gamma   90.00
#
_symmetry.space_group_name_H-M   'P 1'
#
loop_
_entity.id
_entity.type
_entity.pdbx_description
1 polymer ?
#
loop_
_entity_poly.entity_id
_entity_poly.type
_entity_poly.pdbx_seq_one_letter_code
_entity_poly.pdbx_strand_id
1 'polypeptide(L)'
;MDERITVEGFDPPKNRRHGPDGDLVDVQGWIHAPVDWEGGPRLERAWREKHGRSRLGVGLAVANNPRRHILLTNVSHDVDYLRTELETLIAEVLAAGDDHEHEPTT
;
A
#
# COMPACT_ATOMS: atom_id res chain seq x y z
N MET A 1 -18.71 10.37 -7.10
CA MET A 1 -17.42 10.85 -6.55
C MET A 1 -16.48 9.70 -6.75
N ASP A 2 -15.44 9.85 -7.56
CA ASP A 2 -14.32 8.91 -7.60
C ASP A 2 -13.72 8.84 -6.19
N GLU A 3 -14.11 7.84 -5.39
CA GLU A 3 -13.50 7.58 -4.10
C GLU A 3 -12.08 7.05 -4.34
N ARG A 4 -11.17 8.00 -4.55
CA ARG A 4 -9.77 7.72 -4.81
C ARG A 4 -9.13 7.16 -3.55
N ILE A 5 -8.43 6.04 -3.73
CA ILE A 5 -7.63 5.45 -2.66
C ILE A 5 -6.44 6.37 -2.39
N THR A 6 -6.23 6.76 -1.14
CA THR A 6 -5.18 7.71 -0.75
C THR A 6 -4.42 7.27 0.49
N VAL A 7 -3.15 7.65 0.59
CA VAL A 7 -2.34 7.44 1.80
C VAL A 7 -2.59 8.59 2.77
N GLU A 8 -3.23 8.30 3.90
CA GLU A 8 -3.56 9.33 4.90
C GLU A 8 -2.32 9.74 5.68
N GLY A 9 -1.50 8.79 6.09
CA GLY A 9 -0.30 9.08 6.85
C GLY A 9 0.37 7.85 7.44
N PHE A 10 1.49 8.12 8.11
CA PHE A 10 2.31 7.12 8.77
C PHE A 10 2.55 7.53 10.21
N ASP A 11 2.63 6.53 11.07
CA ASP A 11 3.23 6.68 12.38
C ASP A 11 4.75 6.87 12.27
N PRO A 12 5.40 7.44 13.30
CA PRO A 12 6.86 7.47 13.38
C PRO A 12 7.47 6.08 13.21
N PRO A 13 8.55 5.92 12.43
CA PRO A 13 9.22 4.64 12.23
C PRO A 13 9.68 4.00 13.53
N LYS A 14 9.59 2.67 13.60
CA LYS A 14 9.96 1.85 14.76
C LYS A 14 10.97 0.78 14.35
N ASN A 15 11.56 0.11 15.35
CA ASN A 15 12.43 -1.06 15.16
C ASN A 15 13.59 -0.83 14.17
N ARG A 16 14.32 0.28 14.32
CA ARG A 16 15.47 0.60 13.47
C ARG A 16 16.54 -0.47 13.58
N ARG A 17 16.95 -1.00 12.44
CA ARG A 17 17.97 -2.03 12.24
C ARG A 17 19.03 -1.47 11.29
N HIS A 18 20.28 -1.43 11.74
CA HIS A 18 21.40 -0.96 10.93
C HIS A 18 21.87 -2.08 10.00
N GLY A 19 21.89 -1.81 8.70
CA GLY A 19 22.36 -2.74 7.67
C GLY A 19 23.46 -2.14 6.80
N PRO A 20 24.18 -2.97 6.03
CA PRO A 20 25.21 -2.49 5.10
C PRO A 20 24.64 -1.58 3.99
N ASP A 21 23.35 -1.73 3.66
CA ASP A 21 22.63 -0.96 2.65
C ASP A 21 21.85 0.24 3.24
N GLY A 22 22.10 0.58 4.51
CA GLY A 22 21.38 1.61 5.25
C GLY A 22 20.42 1.06 6.29
N ASP A 23 19.68 1.97 6.91
CA ASP A 23 18.82 1.65 8.05
C ASP A 23 17.44 1.21 7.61
N LEU A 24 17.03 0.05 8.10
CA LEU A 24 15.72 -0.52 7.90
C LEU A 24 14.84 -0.32 9.14
N VAL A 25 13.58 -0.03 8.92
CA VAL A 25 12.58 0.21 9.96
C VAL A 25 11.28 -0.55 9.66
N ASP A 26 10.40 -0.57 10.65
CA ASP A 26 9.01 -0.93 10.50
C ASP A 26 8.17 0.35 10.61
N VAL A 27 7.23 0.53 9.69
CA VAL A 27 6.36 1.72 9.61
C VAL A 27 4.91 1.27 9.60
N GLN A 28 4.09 1.90 10.43
CA GLN A 28 2.64 1.73 10.41
C GLN A 28 2.00 2.96 9.79
N GLY A 29 0.82 2.81 9.23
CA GLY A 29 0.10 3.94 8.65
C GLY A 29 -1.33 3.61 8.31
N TRP A 30 -1.93 4.50 7.52
CA TRP A 30 -3.31 4.37 7.10
C TRP A 30 -3.48 4.76 5.64
N ILE A 31 -4.38 4.06 4.99
CA ILE A 31 -4.94 4.43 3.70
C ILE A 31 -6.44 4.64 3.84
N HIS A 32 -6.97 5.53 3.04
CA HIS A 32 -8.39 5.66 2.79
C HIS A 32 -8.72 4.87 1.54
N ALA A 33 -9.69 3.97 1.61
CA ALA A 33 -10.18 3.19 0.47
C ALA A 33 -11.68 2.89 0.62
N PRO A 34 -12.42 2.69 -0.49
CA PRO A 34 -13.80 2.22 -0.42
C PRO A 34 -13.96 0.99 0.49
N VAL A 35 -15.10 0.87 1.18
CA VAL A 35 -15.34 -0.23 2.12
C VAL A 35 -15.33 -1.58 1.40
N ASP A 36 -15.80 -1.61 0.17
CA ASP A 36 -15.84 -2.76 -0.75
C ASP A 36 -14.54 -2.92 -1.55
N TRP A 37 -13.51 -2.12 -1.30
CA TRP A 37 -12.25 -2.26 -2.02
C TRP A 37 -11.55 -3.60 -1.71
N GLU A 38 -11.35 -4.40 -2.75
CA GLU A 38 -10.70 -5.72 -2.68
C GLU A 38 -9.25 -5.73 -3.20
N GLY A 39 -8.68 -4.56 -3.52
CA GLY A 39 -7.33 -4.45 -4.09
C GLY A 39 -6.18 -4.62 -3.09
N GLY A 40 -6.46 -4.75 -1.80
CA GLY A 40 -5.44 -4.93 -0.74
C GLY A 40 -4.43 -6.04 -1.05
N PRO A 41 -4.86 -7.30 -1.29
CA PRO A 41 -3.96 -8.39 -1.64
C PRO A 41 -3.13 -8.15 -2.91
N ARG A 42 -3.67 -7.44 -3.90
CA ARG A 42 -2.94 -7.09 -5.13
C ARG A 42 -1.83 -6.08 -4.82
N LEU A 43 -2.13 -5.08 -3.99
CA LEU A 43 -1.17 -4.07 -3.53
C LEU A 43 -0.04 -4.70 -2.70
N GLU A 44 -0.37 -5.61 -1.77
CA GLU A 44 0.64 -6.37 -1.00
C GLU A 44 1.58 -7.17 -1.90
N ARG A 45 1.01 -7.84 -2.92
CA ARG A 45 1.78 -8.61 -3.90
C ARG A 45 2.69 -7.70 -4.73
N ALA A 46 2.16 -6.61 -5.27
CA ALA A 46 2.92 -5.66 -6.09
C ALA A 46 4.09 -5.05 -5.30
N TRP A 47 3.85 -4.69 -4.04
CA TRP A 47 4.92 -4.24 -3.13
C TRP A 47 6.00 -5.30 -2.96
N ARG A 48 5.60 -6.55 -2.68
CA ARG A 48 6.53 -7.66 -2.48
C ARG A 48 7.39 -7.92 -3.71
N GLU A 49 6.79 -7.87 -4.90
CA GLU A 49 7.48 -8.08 -6.17
C GLU A 49 8.50 -6.98 -6.44
N LYS A 50 8.15 -5.72 -6.16
CA LYS A 50 9.04 -4.56 -6.35
C LYS A 50 10.19 -4.49 -5.34
N HIS A 51 9.91 -4.80 -4.06
CA HIS A 51 10.87 -4.55 -2.97
C HIS A 51 11.50 -5.80 -2.35
N GLY A 52 11.14 -7.00 -2.84
CA GLY A 52 11.79 -8.28 -2.55
C GLY A 52 11.75 -8.72 -1.08
N ARG A 53 12.59 -8.11 -0.23
CA ARG A 53 12.73 -8.37 1.22
C ARG A 53 11.77 -7.56 2.08
N SER A 54 11.26 -6.43 1.57
CA SER A 54 10.22 -5.66 2.25
C SER A 54 8.86 -6.36 2.19
N ARG A 55 8.00 -6.09 3.17
CA ARG A 55 6.61 -6.57 3.19
C ARG A 55 5.67 -5.41 3.48
N LEU A 56 4.54 -5.43 2.80
CA LEU A 56 3.37 -4.60 3.05
C LEU A 56 2.24 -5.53 3.49
N GLY A 57 1.54 -5.17 4.56
CA GLY A 57 0.25 -5.74 4.94
C GLY A 57 -0.81 -4.66 4.94
N VAL A 58 -1.99 -4.96 4.37
CA VAL A 58 -3.14 -4.06 4.29
C VAL A 58 -4.27 -4.67 5.12
N GLY A 59 -4.73 -3.91 6.11
CA GLY A 59 -5.83 -4.31 6.99
C GLY A 59 -7.17 -4.34 6.26
N LEU A 60 -8.09 -5.16 6.77
CA LEU A 60 -9.48 -5.19 6.33
C LEU A 60 -10.22 -3.91 6.74
N ALA A 61 -11.27 -3.55 5.99
CA ALA A 61 -12.23 -2.56 6.45
C ALA A 61 -12.97 -3.11 7.69
N VAL A 62 -13.01 -2.32 8.78
CA VAL A 62 -13.68 -2.71 10.03
C VAL A 62 -14.85 -1.77 10.26
N ALA A 63 -16.03 -2.32 10.58
CA ALA A 63 -17.23 -1.57 10.91
C ALA A 63 -17.63 -0.49 9.86
N ASN A 64 -17.56 -0.83 8.57
CA ASN A 64 -17.82 0.08 7.45
C ASN A 64 -16.95 1.36 7.45
N ASN A 65 -15.76 1.29 8.04
CA ASN A 65 -14.82 2.39 7.99
C ASN A 65 -13.96 2.30 6.70
N PRO A 66 -13.92 3.34 5.85
CA PRO A 66 -13.06 3.37 4.67
C PRO A 66 -11.56 3.47 5.02
N ARG A 67 -11.24 3.78 6.28
CA ARG A 67 -9.85 3.81 6.76
C ARG A 67 -9.34 2.42 7.04
N ARG A 68 -8.22 2.05 6.40
CA ARG A 68 -7.54 0.76 6.57
C ARG A 68 -6.12 0.98 7.08
N HIS A 69 -5.71 0.14 8.02
CA HIS A 69 -4.34 0.15 8.53
C HIS A 69 -3.39 -0.46 7.51
N ILE A 70 -2.17 0.05 7.44
CA ILE A 70 -1.06 -0.58 6.71
C ILE A 70 0.13 -0.82 7.64
N LEU A 71 0.85 -1.90 7.39
CA LEU A 71 2.10 -2.23 8.04
C LEU A 71 3.17 -2.53 7.00
N LEU A 72 4.23 -1.71 7.01
CA LEU A 72 5.42 -1.86 6.21
C LEU A 72 6.56 -2.38 7.10
N THR A 73 7.27 -3.40 6.65
CA THR A 73 8.43 -3.94 7.38
C THR A 73 9.65 -4.03 6.50
N ASN A 74 10.83 -3.88 7.10
CA ASN A 74 12.11 -3.84 6.39
C ASN A 74 12.12 -2.78 5.29
N VAL A 75 11.67 -1.57 5.62
CA VAL A 75 11.62 -0.43 4.68
C VAL A 75 12.61 0.66 5.04
N SER A 76 12.87 1.56 4.10
CA SER A 76 13.60 2.81 4.37
C SER A 76 12.89 3.63 5.47
N HIS A 77 13.65 4.43 6.22
CA HIS A 77 13.10 5.36 7.20
C HIS A 77 12.53 6.65 6.59
N ASP A 78 12.71 6.84 5.28
CA ASP A 78 12.18 7.99 4.54
C ASP A 78 10.68 7.80 4.26
N VAL A 79 9.86 8.51 5.03
CA VAL A 79 8.39 8.40 4.97
C VAL A 79 7.82 9.04 3.70
N ASP A 80 8.46 10.09 3.16
CA ASP A 80 8.00 10.76 1.94
C ASP A 80 8.23 9.86 0.71
N TYR A 81 9.37 9.17 0.70
CA TYR A 81 9.62 8.09 -0.27
C TYR A 81 8.56 6.99 -0.17
N LEU A 82 8.26 6.48 1.03
CA LEU A 82 7.26 5.42 1.21
C LEU A 82 5.85 5.86 0.79
N ARG A 83 5.48 7.11 1.06
CA ARG A 83 4.23 7.69 0.58
C ARG A 83 4.14 7.63 -0.94
N THR A 84 5.15 8.21 -1.60
CA THR A 84 5.19 8.31 -3.07
C THR A 84 5.11 6.93 -3.71
N GLU A 85 5.90 5.97 -3.21
CA GLU A 85 5.91 4.61 -3.73
C GLU A 85 4.57 3.89 -3.55
N LEU A 86 3.93 4.03 -2.40
CA LEU A 86 2.60 3.45 -2.17
C LEU A 86 1.55 4.08 -3.08
N GLU A 87 1.56 5.40 -3.22
CA GLU A 87 0.62 6.12 -4.11
C GLU A 87 0.80 5.71 -5.57
N THR A 88 2.04 5.54 -6.03
CA THR A 88 2.34 5.01 -7.37
C THR A 88 1.82 3.57 -7.53
N LEU A 89 2.12 2.67 -6.60
CA LEU A 89 1.66 1.28 -6.67
C LEU A 89 0.13 1.16 -6.61
N ILE A 90 -0.53 2.01 -5.82
CA ILE A 90 -2.00 2.07 -5.78
C ILE A 90 -2.53 2.45 -7.15
N ALA A 91 -1.97 3.47 -7.81
CA ALA A 91 -2.39 3.88 -9.14
C ALA A 91 -2.18 2.76 -10.18
N GLU A 92 -1.06 2.06 -10.13
CA GLU A 92 -0.77 0.91 -11.01
C GLU A 92 -1.75 -0.24 -10.81
N VAL A 93 -2.06 -0.60 -9.56
CA VAL A 93 -3.01 -1.67 -9.23
C VAL A 93 -4.43 -1.33 -9.68
N LEU A 94 -4.83 -0.06 -9.56
CA LEU A 94 -6.11 0.42 -10.05
C LEU A 94 -6.17 0.35 -11.58
N ALA A 95 -5.16 0.87 -12.27
CA ALA A 95 -5.09 0.80 -13.74
C ALA A 95 -5.11 -0.63 -14.28
N ALA A 96 -4.47 -1.59 -13.59
CA ALA A 96 -4.49 -3.00 -13.97
C ALA A 96 -5.83 -3.71 -13.64
N GLY A 97 -6.69 -3.11 -12.80
CA GLY A 97 -8.00 -3.65 -12.44
C GLY A 97 -9.10 -3.31 -13.45
N ASP A 98 -9.03 -2.12 -14.06
CA ASP A 98 -9.97 -1.63 -15.07
C ASP A 98 -9.85 -2.35 -16.44
N ASP A 99 -8.70 -2.96 -16.73
CA ASP A 99 -8.42 -3.62 -18.03
C ASP A 99 -9.28 -4.89 -18.28
N HIS A 100 -10.07 -5.35 -17.29
CA HIS A 100 -10.92 -6.54 -17.40
C HIS A 100 -12.39 -6.26 -17.77
N GLU A 101 -12.79 -5.01 -18.01
CA GLU A 101 -14.18 -4.65 -18.38
C GLU A 101 -14.39 -4.31 -19.87
N HIS A 102 -13.53 -4.80 -20.76
CA HIS A 102 -13.72 -4.66 -22.21
C HIS A 102 -13.52 -5.97 -22.98
N GLU A 103 -14.39 -6.95 -22.73
CA GLU A 103 -14.72 -7.93 -23.78
C GLU A 103 -15.88 -7.37 -24.63
N PRO A 104 -15.64 -6.93 -25.88
CA PRO A 104 -16.74 -6.67 -26.80
C PRO A 104 -17.37 -8.01 -27.19
N THR A 105 -18.56 -8.29 -26.66
CA THR A 105 -19.40 -9.38 -27.16
C THR A 105 -19.75 -9.07 -28.62
N THR A 106 -19.17 -9.84 -29.55
CA THR A 106 -19.58 -9.90 -30.95
C THR A 106 -20.50 -11.09 -31.14
#